data_AF-A0A7C3UHL0-F1
#
_entry.id   AF-A0A7C3UHL0-F1
#
_cell.length_a   1.000
_cell.length_b   1.000
_cell.length_c   1.000
_cell.angle_alpha   90.00
_cell.angle_beta   90.00
_cell.angle_gamma   90.00
#
_symmetry.space_group_name_H-M   'P 1'
#
loop_
_entity.id
_entity.type
_entity.pdbx_description
1 polymer ?
#
loop_
_entity_poly.entity_id
_entity_poly.type
_entity_poly.pdbx_seq_one_letter_code
_entity_poly.pdbx_strand_id
1 'polypeptide(L)' 'MNVKVRTLTPIWTGDVDSKSNSIRSTGIIGSLRWWTEAILRGMGKFACDPTEDG' A
#
# COMPACT_ATOMS: atom_id res chain seq x y z
N MET A 1 13.58 13.82 -2.03
CA MET A 1 14.15 12.47 -2.18
C MET A 1 13.52 11.81 -3.40
N ASN A 2 14.29 11.16 -4.27
CA ASN A 2 13.77 10.50 -5.47
C ASN A 2 14.20 9.02 -5.44
N VAL A 3 13.24 8.11 -5.58
CA VAL A 3 13.47 6.66 -5.54
C VAL A 3 12.98 6.08 -6.87
N LYS A 4 13.87 5.39 -7.59
CA LYS A 4 13.54 4.70 -8.83
C LYS A 4 13.41 3.21 -8.54
N VAL A 5 12.29 2.62 -8.93
CA VAL A 5 12.01 1.20 -8.75
C VAL A 5 11.81 0.55 -10.12
N ARG A 6 12.39 -0.63 -10.31
CA ARG A 6 12.20 -1.45 -11.51
C ARG A 6 11.30 -2.63 -11.17
N THR A 7 10.27 -2.83 -11.96
CA THR A 7 9.34 -3.95 -11.81
C THR A 7 9.96 -5.21 -12.43
N LEU A 8 10.06 -6.29 -11.65
CA LEU A 8 10.53 -7.60 -12.14
C LEU A 8 9.40 -8.35 -12.89
N THR A 9 8.17 -8.12 -12.47
CA THR A 9 6.93 -8.58 -13.11
C THR A 9 6.01 -7.38 -13.34
N PRO A 10 5.02 -7.45 -14.24
CA PRO A 10 4.03 -6.39 -14.37
C PRO A 10 3.37 -6.09 -13.03
N ILE A 11 3.15 -4.82 -12.73
CA ILE A 11 2.35 -4.38 -11.58
C ILE A 11 0.91 -4.22 -12.05
N TRP A 12 -0.02 -4.81 -11.29
CA TRP A 12 -1.45 -4.65 -11.51
C TRP A 12 -2.07 -3.81 -10.40
N THR A 13 -2.80 -2.78 -10.78
CA THR A 13 -3.59 -1.95 -9.85
C THR A 13 -4.95 -1.69 -10.45
N GLY A 14 -6.01 -1.96 -9.70
CA GLY A 14 -7.38 -1.69 -10.14
C GLY A 14 -7.68 -0.19 -10.16
N ASP A 15 -8.36 0.25 -11.21
CA ASP A 15 -9.07 1.53 -11.21
C ASP A 15 -10.49 1.39 -10.62
N VAL A 16 -11.30 2.44 -10.78
CA VAL A 16 -12.68 2.47 -10.25
C VAL A 16 -13.56 1.37 -10.82
N ASP A 17 -13.24 0.87 -12.02
CA ASP A 17 -13.94 -0.22 -12.70
C ASP A 17 -13.24 -1.57 -12.45
N SER A 18 -12.31 -1.63 -11.48
CA SER A 18 -11.47 -2.80 -11.19
C SER A 18 -10.59 -3.26 -12.37
N LYS A 19 -10.29 -2.38 -13.32
CA LYS A 19 -9.43 -2.68 -14.46
C LYS A 19 -7.98 -2.27 -14.19
N SER A 20 -7.03 -3.04 -14.73
CA SER A 20 -5.59 -2.78 -14.57
C SER A 20 -4.95 -2.18 -15.83
N ASN A 21 -5.63 -1.21 -16.44
CA ASN A 21 -5.15 -0.57 -17.67
C ASN A 21 -3.95 0.37 -17.44
N SER A 22 -3.76 0.85 -16.21
CA SER A 22 -2.65 1.73 -15.83
C SER A 22 -2.30 1.56 -14.35
N ILE A 23 -1.06 1.91 -14.00
CA ILE A 23 -0.61 1.90 -12.61
C ILE A 23 -1.26 3.05 -11.85
N ARG A 24 -1.91 2.75 -10.73
CA ARG A 24 -2.53 3.72 -9.82
C ARG A 24 -1.61 3.96 -8.64
N SER A 25 -1.16 5.20 -8.49
CA SER A 25 -0.32 5.63 -7.37
C SER A 25 -0.98 5.38 -6.01
N THR A 26 -2.30 5.48 -5.93
CA THR A 26 -3.09 5.18 -4.73
C THR A 26 -2.90 3.75 -4.23
N GLY A 27 -2.79 2.76 -5.13
CA GLY A 27 -2.50 1.38 -4.76
C GLY A 27 -1.13 1.25 -4.10
N ILE A 28 -0.11 1.91 -4.67
CA ILE A 28 1.25 1.91 -4.12
C ILE A 28 1.28 2.59 -2.73
N ILE A 29 0.64 3.75 -2.59
CA ILE A 29 0.57 4.48 -1.31
C ILE A 29 -0.17 3.65 -0.26
N GLY A 30 -1.26 2.97 -0.62
CA GLY A 30 -1.99 2.07 0.26
C GLY A 30 -1.13 0.91 0.75
N SER A 31 -0.35 0.27 -0.14
CA SER A 31 0.59 -0.78 0.25
C SER A 31 1.69 -0.26 1.18
N LEU A 32 2.19 0.95 0.96
CA LEU A 32 3.18 1.58 1.85
C LEU A 32 2.60 1.88 3.23
N ARG A 33 1.35 2.38 3.31
CA ARG A 33 0.64 2.57 4.58
C ARG A 33 0.54 1.25 5.33
N TRP A 34 0.06 0.20 4.66
CA TRP A 34 -0.08 -1.12 5.27
C TRP A 34 1.25 -1.66 5.80
N TRP A 35 2.34 -1.59 5.03
CA TRP A 35 3.67 -2.02 5.48
C TRP A 35 4.19 -1.18 6.64
N THR A 36 3.92 0.12 6.64
CA THR A 36 4.30 1.01 7.74
C THR A 36 3.60 0.59 9.03
N GLU A 37 2.29 0.32 8.97
CA GLU A 37 1.50 -0.16 10.10
C GLU A 37 1.98 -1.53 10.60
N ALA A 38 2.28 -2.46 9.69
CA ALA A 38 2.84 -3.77 10.04
C ALA A 38 4.17 -3.65 10.80
N ILE A 39 5.06 -2.75 10.36
CA ILE A 39 6.34 -2.48 11.04
C ILE A 39 6.10 -1.85 12.41
N LEU A 40 5.24 -0.82 12.50
CA LEU A 40 4.94 -0.16 13.77
C LEU A 40 4.35 -1.14 14.80
N ARG A 41 3.37 -1.96 14.39
CA ARG A 41 2.75 -3.00 15.23
C ARG A 41 3.80 -4.04 15.65
N GLY A 42 4.68 -4.46 14.74
CA GLY A 42 5.79 -5.38 15.05
C GLY A 42 6.80 -4.80 16.05
N MET A 43 6.92 -3.48 16.13
CA MET A 43 7.74 -2.77 17.12
C MET A 43 6.98 -2.44 18.42
N GLY A 44 5.74 -2.93 18.59
CA GLY A 44 4.89 -2.60 19.74
C GLY A 44 4.45 -1.14 19.78
N LYS A 45 4.46 -0.45 18.63
CA LYS A 45 3.97 0.93 18.47
C LYS A 45 2.52 0.91 17.98
N PHE A 46 1.81 1.98 18.31
CA PHE A 46 0.44 2.18 17.86
C PHE A 46 0.40 2.47 16.35
N ALA A 47 -0.53 1.81 15.67
CA ALA A 47 -0.95 2.11 14.32
C ALA A 47 -2.47 1.88 14.27
N CYS A 48 -3.21 2.82 13.69
CA CYS A 48 -4.68 2.77 13.61
C CYS A 48 -5.15 1.41 13.08
N ASP A 49 -6.10 0.78 13.76
CA ASP A 49 -6.68 -0.47 13.31
C ASP A 49 -8.10 -0.23 12.76
N PRO A 50 -8.31 -0.37 11.44
CA PRO A 50 -9.64 -0.16 10.86
C PRO A 50 -10.62 -1.30 11.19
N THR A 51 -10.16 -2.33 11.90
CA THR A 51 -10.95 -3.45 12.39
C THR A 51 -11.21 -3.41 13.89
N GLU A 52 -10.70 -2.42 14.61
CA GLU A 52 -11.12 -2.17 15.99
C GLU A 52 -12.59 -1.72 15.97
N ASP A 53 -13.45 -2.49 16.64
CA ASP A 53 -14.82 -2.05 16.93
C ASP A 53 -14.74 -0.83 17.86
N GLY A 54 -15.37 0.27 17.45
CA GLY A 54 -15.35 1.55 18.16
C GLY A 54 -16.03 1.54 19.52
#